data_AF-A0A212JV61-F1
#
_entry.id   AF-A0A212JV61-F1
#
_cell.length_a   1.000
_cell.length_b   1.000
_cell.length_c   1.000
_cell.angle_alpha   90.00
_cell.angle_beta   90.00
_cell.angle_gamma   90.00
#
_symmetry.space_group_name_H-M   'P 1'
#
loop_
_entity.id
_entity.type
_entity.pdbx_description
1 polymer ?
#
loop_
_entity_poly.entity_id
_entity_poly.type
_entity_poly.pdbx_seq_one_letter_code
_entity_poly.pdbx_strand_id
1 'polypeptide(L)'
;MMPKVTYMFSRSFRSGAAQAAVPLLAREGVELTVADETEPRDWDAFAREVERSDVLFLDMTRGFAGFDALLDAATVVPLVVPGGRATRAEWPEIDRPALTRVRRSLLGADAEEVAEGVLWLLKRAGRGRAVQRCAATGE
;
A
#
# COMPACT_ATOMS: atom_id res chain seq x y z
N MET A 1 -3.28 17.60 -3.92
CA MET A 1 -2.50 16.43 -4.36
C MET A 1 -3.29 15.20 -3.97
N MET A 2 -3.48 14.29 -4.91
CA MET A 2 -4.21 13.04 -4.72
C MET A 2 -3.43 12.12 -3.77
N PRO A 3 -4.02 11.59 -2.69
CA PRO A 3 -3.33 10.64 -1.82
C PRO A 3 -2.88 9.39 -2.58
N LYS A 4 -1.66 8.93 -2.31
CA LYS A 4 -1.06 7.77 -2.98
C LYS A 4 -0.83 6.63 -2.02
N VAL A 5 -1.22 5.43 -2.41
CA VAL A 5 -1.05 4.20 -1.62
C VAL A 5 -0.43 3.13 -2.49
N THR A 6 0.58 2.44 -1.96
CA THR A 6 1.22 1.32 -2.66
C THR A 6 1.10 0.06 -1.85
N TYR A 7 0.59 -1.00 -2.48
CA TYR A 7 0.60 -2.35 -1.95
C TYR A 7 1.57 -3.20 -2.78
N MET A 8 2.62 -3.68 -2.11
CA MET A 8 3.61 -4.60 -2.66
C MET A 8 3.39 -6.01 -2.09
N PHE A 9 3.26 -7.00 -2.96
CA PHE A 9 2.96 -8.37 -2.59
C PHE A 9 4.02 -9.37 -3.04
N SER A 10 4.20 -10.40 -2.21
CA SER A 10 4.88 -11.62 -2.57
C SER A 10 3.87 -12.60 -3.16
N ARG A 11 4.37 -13.55 -3.96
CA ARG A 11 3.62 -14.60 -4.72
C ARG A 11 2.45 -15.30 -3.99
N SER A 12 2.43 -15.22 -2.66
CA SER A 12 1.51 -15.92 -1.77
C SER A 12 0.18 -15.19 -1.56
N PHE A 13 0.07 -13.93 -1.97
CA PHE A 13 -1.15 -13.14 -1.80
C PHE A 13 -1.79 -12.87 -3.16
N ARG A 14 -2.95 -13.48 -3.44
CA ARG A 14 -3.71 -13.16 -4.66
C ARG A 14 -4.22 -11.72 -4.54
N SER A 15 -3.57 -10.81 -5.25
CA SER A 15 -3.86 -9.38 -5.33
C SER A 15 -5.20 -9.04 -6.00
N GLY A 16 -6.01 -10.02 -6.43
CA GLY A 16 -7.23 -9.79 -7.20
C GLY A 16 -8.22 -8.82 -6.54
N ALA A 17 -8.46 -8.93 -5.23
CA ALA A 17 -9.31 -8.00 -4.50
C ALA A 17 -8.69 -6.59 -4.41
N ALA A 18 -7.37 -6.50 -4.21
CA ALA A 18 -6.65 -5.22 -4.20
C ALA A 18 -6.65 -4.56 -5.58
N GLN A 19 -6.49 -5.34 -6.64
CA GLN A 19 -6.57 -4.87 -8.02
C GLN A 19 -7.98 -4.37 -8.35
N ALA A 20 -9.01 -5.08 -7.88
CA ALA A 20 -10.41 -4.68 -8.04
C ALA A 20 -10.78 -3.43 -7.21
N ALA A 21 -10.03 -3.12 -6.15
CA ALA A 21 -10.22 -1.92 -5.34
C ALA A 21 -9.68 -0.64 -6.01
N VAL A 22 -8.75 -0.75 -6.97
CA VAL A 22 -8.17 0.39 -7.69
C VAL A 22 -9.23 1.32 -8.28
N PRO A 23 -10.21 0.87 -9.08
CA PRO A 23 -11.25 1.76 -9.62
C PRO A 23 -12.20 2.33 -8.56
N LEU A 24 -12.39 1.64 -7.43
CA LEU A 24 -13.20 2.16 -6.31
C LEU A 24 -12.49 3.33 -5.65
N LEU A 25 -11.21 3.17 -5.33
CA LEU A 25 -10.38 4.20 -4.71
C LEU A 25 -10.14 5.39 -5.63
N ALA A 26 -10.03 5.16 -6.95
CA ALA A 26 -9.91 6.24 -7.92
C ALA A 26 -11.12 7.20 -7.87
N ARG A 27 -12.35 6.67 -7.67
CA ARG A 27 -13.57 7.49 -7.51
C ARG A 27 -13.55 8.33 -6.22
N GLU A 28 -12.89 7.83 -5.19
CA GLU A 28 -12.64 8.55 -3.93
C GLU A 28 -11.45 9.53 -4.03
N GLY A 29 -10.84 9.66 -5.21
CA GLY A 29 -9.66 10.48 -5.42
C GLY A 29 -8.44 9.95 -4.68
N VAL A 30 -8.23 8.63 -4.69
CA VAL A 30 -7.07 7.95 -4.14
C VAL A 30 -6.39 7.13 -5.24
N GLU A 31 -5.07 7.27 -5.37
CA GLU A 31 -4.25 6.43 -6.23
C GLU A 31 -3.83 5.18 -5.46
N LEU A 32 -4.26 4.00 -5.93
CA LEU A 32 -3.76 2.72 -5.42
C LEU A 32 -2.87 2.06 -6.49
N THR A 33 -1.61 1.87 -6.16
CA THR A 33 -0.68 1.03 -6.93
C THR A 33 -0.60 -0.34 -6.28
N VAL A 34 -0.89 -1.38 -7.04
CA VAL A 34 -0.72 -2.78 -6.65
C VAL A 34 0.45 -3.34 -7.45
N ALA A 35 1.45 -3.91 -6.77
CA ALA A 35 2.64 -4.47 -7.39
C ALA A 35 2.93 -5.86 -6.84
N ASP A 36 3.42 -6.74 -7.71
CA ASP A 36 3.83 -8.11 -7.39
C ASP A 36 5.34 -8.26 -7.62
N GLU A 37 6.07 -8.82 -6.65
CA GLU A 37 7.53 -9.01 -6.71
C GLU A 37 8.02 -9.82 -7.91
N THR A 38 7.14 -10.56 -8.59
CA THR A 38 7.45 -11.39 -9.76
C THR A 38 7.25 -10.69 -11.10
N GLU A 39 6.66 -9.49 -11.12
CA GLU A 39 6.50 -8.73 -12.35
C GLU A 39 7.85 -8.24 -12.89
N PRO A 40 8.07 -8.27 -14.22
CA PRO A 40 9.21 -7.60 -14.81
C PRO A 40 9.04 -6.08 -14.69
N ARG A 41 9.86 -5.44 -13.83
CA ARG A 41 9.82 -4.00 -13.57
C ARG A 41 11.22 -3.45 -13.28
N ASP A 42 11.43 -2.19 -13.61
CA ASP A 42 12.55 -1.41 -13.08
C ASP A 42 12.26 -1.06 -11.60
N TRP A 43 12.85 -1.83 -10.69
CA TRP A 43 12.60 -1.70 -9.26
C TRP A 43 13.20 -0.45 -8.63
N ASP A 44 14.28 0.09 -9.20
CA ASP A 44 14.88 1.34 -8.74
C ASP A 44 14.00 2.53 -9.12
N ALA A 45 13.47 2.54 -10.34
CA ALA A 45 12.50 3.55 -10.76
C ALA A 45 11.22 3.46 -9.91
N PHE A 46 10.74 2.24 -9.65
CA PHE A 46 9.56 2.02 -8.82
C PHE A 46 9.75 2.46 -7.37
N ALA A 47 10.93 2.23 -6.78
CA ALA A 47 11.25 2.70 -5.44
C ALA A 47 11.13 4.24 -5.33
N ARG A 48 11.60 4.99 -6.33
CA ARG A 48 11.44 6.46 -6.39
C ARG A 48 9.98 6.90 -6.52
N GLU A 49 9.11 6.07 -7.11
CA GLU A 49 7.68 6.33 -7.13
C GLU A 49 7.05 6.09 -5.74
N VAL A 50 7.48 5.02 -5.06
CA VAL A 50 7.04 4.64 -3.71
C VAL A 50 7.36 5.69 -2.66
N GLU A 51 8.48 6.41 -2.78
CA GLU A 51 8.82 7.54 -1.90
C GLU A 51 7.72 8.61 -1.84
N ARG A 52 6.86 8.68 -2.86
CA ARG A 52 5.75 9.65 -2.96
C ARG A 52 4.44 9.12 -2.39
N SER A 53 4.42 7.88 -1.89
CA SER A 53 3.25 7.29 -1.27
C SER A 53 3.02 7.83 0.12
N ASP A 54 1.75 7.99 0.48
CA ASP A 54 1.31 8.35 1.83
C ASP A 54 1.20 7.11 2.73
N VAL A 55 0.90 5.96 2.12
CA VAL A 55 0.81 4.67 2.80
C VAL A 55 1.47 3.60 1.93
N LEU A 56 2.27 2.75 2.57
CA LEU A 56 2.92 1.63 1.92
C LEU A 56 2.65 0.34 2.69
N PHE A 57 2.13 -0.68 2.02
CA PHE A 57 2.09 -2.05 2.53
C PHE A 57 3.16 -2.88 1.83
N LEU A 58 4.03 -3.52 2.60
CA LEU A 58 5.15 -4.31 2.09
C LEU A 58 5.06 -5.77 2.55
N ASP A 59 4.64 -6.65 1.65
CA ASP A 59 4.82 -8.09 1.76
C ASP A 59 5.80 -8.52 0.68
N MET A 60 7.08 -8.68 1.04
CA MET A 60 8.13 -9.05 0.09
C MET A 60 8.98 -10.18 0.68
N THR A 61 9.53 -11.00 -0.20
CA THR A 61 10.52 -12.01 0.18
C THR A 61 11.93 -11.41 0.16
N ARG A 62 12.84 -11.93 0.99
CA ARG A 62 14.24 -11.43 1.03
C ARG A 62 15.02 -11.67 -0.27
N GLY A 63 14.61 -12.66 -1.07
CA GLY A 63 15.26 -12.97 -2.35
C GLY A 63 14.79 -12.11 -3.53
N PHE A 64 13.84 -11.22 -3.30
CA PHE A 64 13.34 -10.28 -4.31
C PHE A 64 14.39 -9.23 -4.65
N ALA A 65 14.62 -9.00 -5.95
CA ALA A 65 15.68 -8.11 -6.44
C ALA A 65 15.53 -6.65 -5.98
N GLY A 66 14.30 -6.15 -5.83
CA GLY A 66 14.05 -4.78 -5.37
C GLY A 66 13.88 -4.65 -3.85
N PHE A 67 14.22 -5.68 -3.06
CA PHE A 67 13.93 -5.71 -1.63
C PHE A 67 14.57 -4.55 -0.88
N ASP A 68 15.87 -4.33 -1.07
CA ASP A 68 16.61 -3.26 -0.39
C ASP A 68 16.16 -1.88 -0.88
N ALA A 69 16.01 -1.68 -2.20
CA ALA A 69 15.54 -0.42 -2.78
C ALA A 69 14.16 -0.01 -2.26
N LEU A 70 13.22 -0.95 -2.13
CA LEU A 70 11.89 -0.66 -1.59
C LEU A 70 11.90 -0.44 -0.07
N LEU A 71 12.79 -1.11 0.68
CA LEU A 71 12.96 -0.82 2.11
C LEU A 71 13.53 0.58 2.34
N ASP A 72 14.52 0.99 1.55
CA ASP A 72 15.10 2.33 1.63
C ASP A 72 14.06 3.41 1.29
N ALA A 73 13.32 3.23 0.19
CA ALA A 73 12.23 4.13 -0.19
C ALA A 73 11.12 4.20 0.87
N ALA A 74 10.84 3.09 1.57
CA ALA A 74 9.82 3.07 2.62
C ALA A 74 10.16 4.00 3.79
N THR A 75 11.43 4.31 4.04
CA THR A 75 11.85 5.12 5.21
C THR A 75 11.32 6.54 5.21
N VAL A 76 10.97 7.08 4.03
CA VAL A 76 10.40 8.43 3.88
C VAL A 76 8.87 8.43 3.79
N VAL A 77 8.24 7.25 3.73
CA VAL A 77 6.79 7.11 3.62
C VAL A 77 6.13 7.35 4.99
N PRO A 78 5.08 8.19 5.09
CA PRO A 78 4.45 8.54 6.37
C PRO A 78 3.90 7.36 7.18
N LEU A 79 3.38 6.33 6.50
CA LEU A 79 2.88 5.11 7.14
C LEU A 79 3.30 3.87 6.35
N VAL A 80 4.13 3.05 6.97
CA VAL A 80 4.56 1.76 6.43
C VAL A 80 3.95 0.62 7.25
N VAL A 81 3.36 -0.35 6.55
CA VAL A 81 2.77 -1.56 7.12
C VAL A 81 3.56 -2.77 6.62
N PRO A 82 4.51 -3.30 7.41
CA PRO A 82 5.29 -4.47 7.01
C PRO A 82 4.44 -5.74 7.16
N GLY A 83 3.96 -6.29 6.04
CA GLY A 83 3.13 -7.50 5.98
C GLY A 83 3.94 -8.80 5.98
N GLY A 84 4.99 -8.81 5.17
CA GLY A 84 5.86 -9.97 4.92
C GLY A 84 6.72 -10.31 6.14
N ARG A 85 7.14 -11.58 6.27
CA ARG A 85 8.03 -11.99 7.37
C ARG A 85 9.42 -11.33 7.24
N ALA A 86 9.95 -11.27 6.02
CA ALA A 86 11.25 -10.65 5.76
C ALA A 86 11.17 -9.14 6.03
N THR A 87 10.17 -8.45 5.49
CA THR A 87 9.97 -7.01 5.73
C THR A 87 9.84 -6.68 7.22
N ARG A 88 9.09 -7.48 7.98
CA ARG A 88 8.93 -7.27 9.44
C ARG A 88 10.21 -7.48 10.24
N ALA A 89 11.16 -8.26 9.74
CA ALA A 89 12.44 -8.45 10.42
C ALA A 89 13.34 -7.22 10.29
N GLU A 90 13.21 -6.48 9.19
CA GLU A 90 13.99 -5.29 8.89
C GLU A 90 13.33 -3.99 9.38
N TRP A 91 12.01 -4.01 9.63
CA TRP A 91 11.26 -2.82 10.05
C TRP A 91 11.26 -2.63 11.58
N PRO A 92 11.77 -1.49 12.10
CA PRO A 92 12.01 -1.32 13.54
C PRO A 92 10.72 -1.21 14.37
N GLU A 93 9.68 -0.60 13.82
CA GLU A 93 8.43 -0.33 14.54
C GLU A 93 7.22 -0.83 13.77
N ILE A 94 6.47 -1.76 14.35
CA ILE A 94 5.29 -2.34 13.72
C ILE A 94 4.02 -1.73 14.32
N ASP A 95 3.30 -0.98 13.50
CA ASP A 95 1.94 -0.57 13.78
C ASP A 95 0.99 -1.77 13.73
N ARG A 96 0.82 -2.44 14.88
CA ARG A 96 -0.03 -3.64 14.98
C ARG A 96 -1.48 -3.39 14.57
N PRO A 97 -2.14 -2.28 14.97
CA PRO A 97 -3.48 -1.95 14.47
C PRO A 97 -3.56 -1.85 12.94
N ALA A 98 -2.61 -1.15 12.29
CA ALA A 98 -2.58 -1.03 10.84
C ALA A 98 -2.34 -2.39 10.16
N LEU A 99 -1.41 -3.18 10.68
CA LEU A 99 -1.14 -4.53 10.19
C LEU A 99 -2.37 -5.44 10.30
N THR A 100 -3.07 -5.42 11.42
CA THR A 100 -4.30 -6.20 11.62
C THR A 100 -5.41 -5.74 10.67
N ARG A 101 -5.61 -4.43 10.50
CA ARG A 101 -6.63 -3.89 9.59
C ARG A 101 -6.36 -4.28 8.15
N VAL A 102 -5.13 -4.08 7.67
CA VAL A 102 -4.73 -4.44 6.31
C VAL A 102 -4.89 -5.93 6.08
N ARG A 103 -4.41 -6.77 7.00
CA ARG A 103 -4.58 -8.22 6.89
C ARG A 103 -6.05 -8.61 6.84
N ARG A 104 -6.91 -8.03 7.68
CA ARG A 104 -8.35 -8.31 7.64
C ARG A 104 -8.95 -7.94 6.28
N SER A 105 -8.69 -6.73 5.80
CA SER A 105 -9.18 -6.25 4.50
C SER A 105 -8.67 -7.10 3.34
N LEU A 106 -7.43 -7.55 3.42
CA LEU A 106 -6.82 -8.39 2.39
C LEU A 106 -7.28 -9.87 2.46
N LEU A 107 -7.62 -10.37 3.65
CA LEU A 107 -8.10 -11.75 3.88
C LEU A 107 -9.62 -11.89 3.71
N GLY A 108 -10.39 -10.81 3.84
CA GLY A 108 -11.86 -10.81 3.90
C GLY A 108 -12.60 -10.87 2.55
N ALA A 109 -11.86 -10.78 1.44
CA ALA A 109 -12.22 -11.29 0.12
C ALA A 109 -13.17 -10.48 -0.80
N ASP A 110 -13.37 -9.17 -0.60
CA ASP A 110 -13.90 -8.30 -1.65
C ASP A 110 -13.14 -6.96 -1.80
N ALA A 111 -13.35 -6.29 -2.93
CA ALA A 111 -12.67 -5.04 -3.28
C ALA A 111 -13.07 -3.87 -2.37
N GLU A 112 -14.27 -3.92 -1.79
CA GLU A 112 -14.85 -2.86 -0.97
C GLU A 112 -14.18 -2.85 0.40
N GLU A 113 -13.99 -4.01 1.02
CA GLU A 113 -13.24 -4.15 2.27
C GLU A 113 -11.77 -3.71 2.12
N VAL A 114 -11.17 -3.95 0.95
CA VAL A 114 -9.83 -3.44 0.64
C VAL A 114 -9.85 -1.93 0.53
N ALA A 115 -10.80 -1.35 -0.20
CA ALA A 115 -10.93 0.10 -0.34
C ALA A 115 -11.15 0.77 1.02
N GLU A 116 -12.05 0.26 1.86
CA GLU A 116 -12.24 0.75 3.23
C GLU A 116 -10.98 0.62 4.09
N GLY A 117 -10.22 -0.46 3.91
CA GLY A 117 -8.93 -0.66 4.56
C GLY A 117 -7.95 0.45 4.20
N VAL A 118 -7.83 0.75 2.90
CA VAL A 118 -6.98 1.82 2.38
C VAL A 118 -7.41 3.18 2.92
N LEU A 119 -8.70 3.51 2.87
CA LEU A 119 -9.22 4.78 3.39
C LEU A 119 -8.97 4.94 4.89
N TRP A 120 -9.08 3.85 5.65
CA TRP A 120 -8.75 3.84 7.07
C TRP A 120 -7.26 4.12 7.31
N LEU A 121 -6.37 3.50 6.52
CA LEU A 121 -4.93 3.75 6.60
C LEU A 121 -4.57 5.19 6.26
N LEU A 122 -5.19 5.76 5.23
CA LEU A 122 -5.00 7.16 4.86
C LEU A 122 -5.44 8.10 5.99
N LYS A 123 -6.57 7.80 6.65
CA LYS A 123 -6.99 8.55 7.84
C LYS A 123 -5.95 8.44 8.96
N ARG A 124 -5.39 7.25 9.17
CA ARG A 124 -4.33 7.00 10.16
C ARG A 124 -3.03 7.74 9.83
N ALA A 125 -2.67 7.84 8.55
CA ALA A 125 -1.56 8.64 8.05
C ALA A 125 -1.83 10.17 8.04
N GLY A 126 -2.96 10.62 8.59
CA GLY A 126 -3.33 12.05 8.64
C GLY A 126 -3.85 12.61 7.30
N ARG A 127 -4.13 11.76 6.30
CA ARG A 127 -4.61 12.13 4.96
C ARG A 127 -6.13 12.08 4.77
N GLY A 128 -6.90 11.80 5.82
CA GLY A 128 -8.37 11.70 5.72
C GLY A 128 -9.07 12.94 5.14
N ARG A 129 -8.55 14.15 5.40
CA ARG A 129 -9.10 15.41 4.85
C ARG A 129 -8.74 15.65 3.37
N ALA A 130 -7.74 14.95 2.84
CA ALA A 130 -7.37 15.04 1.42
C ALA A 130 -8.36 14.24 0.56
N VAL A 131 -8.74 13.04 1.02
CA VAL A 131 -9.76 12.18 0.37
C VAL A 131 -11.10 12.92 0.25
N GLN A 132 -11.60 13.52 1.34
CA GLN A 132 -12.87 14.26 1.34
C GLN A 132 -12.90 15.45 0.37
N ARG A 133 -11.76 16.10 0.14
CA ARG A 133 -11.67 17.24 -0.79
C ARG A 133 -11.60 16.78 -2.24
N CYS A 134 -10.91 15.69 -2.53
CA CYS A 134 -10.84 15.14 -3.87
C CYS A 134 -12.21 14.62 -4.35
N ALA A 135 -12.99 13.96 -3.47
CA ALA A 135 -14.36 13.54 -3.78
C ALA A 135 -15.29 14.73 -4.10
N ALA A 136 -15.12 15.86 -3.41
CA ALA A 136 -15.95 17.06 -3.60
C ALA A 136 -15.60 17.90 -4.85
N THR A 137 -14.52 17.58 -5.57
CA THR A 137 -14.09 18.33 -6.76
C THR A 137 -14.26 17.54 -8.06
N GLY A 138 -14.89 16.37 -8.00
CA GLY A 138 -15.07 15.43 -9.12
C GLY A 138 -16.40 15.54 -9.87
N GLU A 139 -17.14 16.64 -9.70
CA GLU A 139 -18.34 16.97 -10.49
C GLU A 139 -18.02 17.82 -11.72
#